data_AF-A0A2A4FVA3-F1
#
_entry.id   AF-A0A2A4FVA3-F1
#
_cell.length_a   1.000
_cell.length_b   1.000
_cell.length_c   1.000
_cell.angle_alpha   90.00
_cell.angle_beta   90.00
_cell.angle_gamma   90.00
#
_symmetry.space_group_name_H-M   'P 1'
#
loop_
_entity.id
_entity.type
_entity.pdbx_description
1 polymer ?
#
loop_
_entity_poly.entity_id
_entity_poly.type
_entity_poly.pdbx_seq_one_letter_code
_entity_poly.pdbx_strand_id
1 'polypeptide(L)'
;MTQPTPLMSAEEFAERARQIVATMHGHAAHRAIDLLTNDVLRGLGYGEGIEIFEAMVGHWHDADALYPHAGPCPDCERRAAEQLSGRRAA
;
A
#
# COMPACT_ATOMS: atom_id res chain seq x y z
N MET A 1 -30.81 3.46 -9.14
CA MET A 1 -29.37 3.47 -9.37
C MET A 1 -28.79 2.27 -8.66
N THR A 2 -28.30 1.27 -9.39
CA THR A 2 -27.60 0.11 -8.80
C THR A 2 -26.28 0.61 -8.22
N GLN A 3 -25.98 0.23 -6.98
CA GLN A 3 -24.68 0.59 -6.42
C GLN A 3 -23.57 -0.11 -7.21
N PRO A 4 -22.45 0.59 -7.48
CA PRO A 4 -21.28 -0.03 -8.09
C PRO A 4 -20.84 -1.22 -7.24
N THR A 5 -20.58 -2.34 -7.91
CA THR A 5 -20.18 -3.59 -7.22
C THR A 5 -18.67 -3.55 -7.00
N PRO A 6 -18.20 -3.68 -5.75
CA PRO A 6 -16.78 -3.76 -5.45
C PRO A 6 -16.10 -4.84 -6.30
N LEU A 7 -14.86 -4.59 -6.74
CA LEU A 7 -14.06 -5.59 -7.47
C LEU A 7 -13.69 -6.81 -6.61
N MET A 8 -13.79 -6.69 -5.28
CA MET A 8 -13.58 -7.76 -4.31
C MET A 8 -14.39 -7.51 -3.02
N SER A 9 -14.72 -8.57 -2.28
CA SER A 9 -15.37 -8.45 -0.97
C SER A 9 -14.42 -7.90 0.10
N ALA A 10 -14.97 -7.48 1.24
CA ALA A 10 -14.17 -7.06 2.40
C ALA A 10 -13.31 -8.21 2.95
N GLU A 11 -13.84 -9.45 2.98
CA GLU A 11 -13.06 -10.62 3.39
C GLU A 11 -11.91 -10.91 2.42
N GLU A 12 -12.16 -10.83 1.11
CA GLU A 12 -11.14 -11.04 0.08
C GLU A 12 -10.02 -9.99 0.15
N PHE A 13 -10.38 -8.72 0.35
CA PHE A 13 -9.40 -7.65 0.58
C PHE A 13 -8.52 -7.95 1.79
N ALA A 14 -9.14 -8.29 2.93
CA ALA A 14 -8.42 -8.56 4.16
C ALA A 14 -7.49 -9.77 4.03
N GLU A 15 -7.90 -10.80 3.29
CA GLU A 15 -7.08 -11.98 3.04
C GLU A 15 -5.86 -11.67 2.17
N ARG A 16 -6.04 -10.92 1.07
CA ARG A 16 -4.92 -10.48 0.23
C ARG A 16 -3.95 -9.56 1.00
N ALA A 17 -4.47 -8.65 1.81
CA ALA A 17 -3.64 -7.79 2.66
C ALA A 17 -2.80 -8.62 3.65
N ARG A 18 -3.37 -9.64 4.29
CA ARG A 18 -2.64 -10.57 5.15
C ARG A 18 -1.52 -11.30 4.40
N GLN A 19 -1.78 -11.75 3.18
CA GLN A 19 -0.77 -12.44 2.36
C GLN A 19 0.38 -11.50 1.97
N ILE A 20 0.09 -10.25 1.62
CA ILE A 20 1.11 -9.24 1.31
C ILE A 20 2.03 -9.02 2.52
N VAL A 21 1.48 -8.76 3.70
CA VAL A 21 2.31 -8.49 4.89
C VAL A 21 3.09 -9.71 5.38
N ALA A 22 2.62 -10.92 5.05
CA ALA A 22 3.31 -12.16 5.38
C ALA A 22 4.50 -12.46 4.46
N THR A 23 4.48 -11.96 3.22
CA THR A 23 5.44 -12.33 2.16
C THR A 23 6.33 -11.18 1.70
N MET A 24 5.92 -9.95 1.98
CA MET A 24 6.58 -8.73 1.54
C MET A 24 6.83 -7.82 2.74
N HIS A 25 7.86 -6.97 2.64
CA HIS A 25 8.20 -5.99 3.67
C HIS A 25 8.59 -4.64 3.08
N GLY A 26 8.59 -3.60 3.91
CA GLY A 26 9.02 -2.26 3.53
C GLY A 26 8.22 -1.69 2.34
N HIS A 27 8.92 -1.03 1.42
CA HIS A 27 8.30 -0.36 0.27
C HIS A 27 7.45 -1.30 -0.59
N ALA A 28 7.94 -2.52 -0.82
CA ALA A 28 7.25 -3.49 -1.67
C ALA A 28 5.89 -3.89 -1.09
N ALA A 29 5.81 -4.10 0.24
CA ALA A 29 4.53 -4.39 0.91
C ALA A 29 3.59 -3.19 0.89
N HIS A 30 4.11 -1.99 1.14
CA HIS A 30 3.32 -0.76 1.10
C HIS A 30 2.70 -0.56 -0.29
N ARG A 31 3.52 -0.60 -1.35
CA ARG A 31 3.05 -0.44 -2.73
C ARG A 31 2.00 -1.49 -3.10
N ALA A 32 2.20 -2.74 -2.70
CA ALA A 32 1.22 -3.79 -2.97
C ALA A 32 -0.13 -3.56 -2.26
N ILE A 33 -0.13 -3.04 -1.03
CA ILE A 33 -1.36 -2.67 -0.31
C ILE A 33 -2.03 -1.44 -0.92
N ASP A 34 -1.25 -0.44 -1.34
CA ASP A 34 -1.77 0.76 -1.99
C ASP A 34 -2.51 0.41 -3.28
N LEU A 35 -1.88 -0.38 -4.16
CA LEU A 35 -2.50 -0.88 -5.38
C LEU A 35 -3.78 -1.68 -5.09
N LEU A 36 -3.74 -2.57 -4.09
CA LEU A 36 -4.91 -3.35 -3.67
C LEU A 36 -6.06 -2.44 -3.22
N THR A 37 -5.76 -1.36 -2.50
CA THR A 37 -6.75 -0.39 -2.02
C THR A 37 -7.33 0.44 -3.17
N ASN A 38 -6.48 0.87 -4.11
CA ASN A 38 -6.90 1.61 -5.30
C ASN A 38 -7.86 0.78 -6.15
N ASP A 39 -7.63 -0.52 -6.29
CA ASP A 39 -8.53 -1.43 -7.01
C ASP A 39 -9.90 -1.54 -6.34
N VAL A 40 -9.97 -1.61 -5.01
CA VAL A 40 -11.27 -1.58 -4.29
C VAL A 40 -12.01 -0.28 -4.59
N LEU A 41 -11.32 0.86 -4.52
CA LEU A 41 -11.92 2.17 -4.73
C LEU A 41 -12.40 2.37 -6.18
N ARG A 42 -11.66 1.86 -7.17
CA ARG A 42 -12.11 1.81 -8.57
C ARG A 42 -13.41 1.04 -8.72
N GLY A 43 -13.50 -0.16 -8.12
CA GLY A 43 -14.71 -0.98 -8.14
C GLY A 43 -15.93 -0.31 -7.50
N LEU A 44 -15.70 0.55 -6.52
CA LEU A 44 -16.73 1.36 -5.87
C LEU A 44 -17.12 2.62 -6.65
N GLY A 45 -16.55 2.86 -7.84
CA GLY A 45 -16.89 4.00 -8.70
C GLY A 45 -16.01 5.24 -8.52
N TYR A 46 -14.93 5.17 -7.72
CA TYR A 46 -14.00 6.28 -7.51
C TYR A 46 -12.87 6.34 -8.56
N GLY A 47 -13.05 5.72 -9.73
CA GLY A 47 -12.00 5.52 -10.73
C GLY A 47 -11.26 6.80 -11.16
N GLU A 48 -12.01 7.85 -11.50
CA GLU A 48 -11.43 9.15 -11.90
C GLU A 48 -10.58 9.78 -10.77
N GLY A 49 -11.02 9.65 -9.52
CA GLY A 49 -10.27 10.13 -8.37
C GLY A 49 -8.96 9.36 -8.16
N ILE A 50 -8.97 8.05 -8.42
CA ILE A 50 -7.77 7.21 -8.36
C ILE A 50 -6.79 7.57 -9.47
N GLU A 51 -7.26 7.85 -10.69
CA GLU A 51 -6.40 8.29 -11.80
C GLU A 51 -5.69 9.62 -11.46
N ILE A 52 -6.42 10.59 -10.88
CA ILE A 52 -5.84 11.86 -10.43
C ILE A 52 -4.83 11.63 -9.30
N PHE A 53 -5.16 10.78 -8.33
CA PHE A 53 -4.26 10.43 -7.22
C PHE A 53 -2.96 9.83 -7.74
N GLU A 54 -3.04 8.80 -8.58
CA GLU A 54 -1.86 8.11 -9.13
C GLU A 54 -1.02 9.03 -10.02
N ALA A 55 -1.63 9.94 -10.78
CA ALA A 55 -0.89 10.94 -11.55
C ALA A 55 -0.08 11.88 -10.63
N MET A 56 -0.63 12.25 -9.46
CA MET A 56 0.05 13.11 -8.50
C MET A 56 1.12 12.38 -7.70
N VAL A 57 0.86 11.15 -7.24
CA VAL A 57 1.75 10.44 -6.31
C VAL A 57 2.54 9.30 -6.95
N GLY A 58 2.35 8.98 -8.22
CA GLY A 58 2.97 7.83 -8.89
C GLY A 58 4.50 7.85 -8.86
N HIS A 59 5.11 9.04 -8.81
CA HIS A 59 6.55 9.21 -8.63
C HIS A 59 7.07 8.78 -7.24
N TRP A 60 6.18 8.62 -6.26
CA TRP A 60 6.47 8.02 -4.94
C TRP A 60 6.32 6.48 -4.96
N HIS A 61 5.95 5.86 -6.07
CA HIS A 61 5.77 4.40 -6.17
C HIS A 61 6.76 3.71 -7.12
N ASP A 62 7.89 4.38 -7.44
CA ASP A 62 8.95 3.79 -8.23
C ASP A 62 9.59 2.59 -7.49
N ALA A 63 9.57 1.42 -8.13
CA ALA A 63 9.93 0.13 -7.51
C ALA A 63 11.37 0.08 -6.97
N ASP A 64 12.26 0.91 -7.53
CA ASP A 64 13.68 0.97 -7.18
C ASP A 64 14.00 2.12 -6.20
N ALA A 65 13.01 2.90 -5.79
CA ALA A 65 13.20 3.95 -4.80
C ALA A 65 13.24 3.35 -3.38
N LEU A 66 14.36 3.52 -2.68
CA LEU A 66 14.43 3.22 -1.26
C LEU A 66 13.45 4.11 -0.51
N TYR A 67 12.53 3.47 0.21
CA TYR A 67 11.65 4.17 1.13
C TYR A 67 12.47 4.83 2.23
N PRO A 68 12.13 6.07 2.65
CA PRO A 68 11.04 6.92 2.21
C PRO A 68 11.58 8.08 1.36
N HIS A 69 11.97 7.78 0.13
CA HIS A 69 12.23 8.73 -0.96
C HIS A 69 13.32 9.80 -0.72
N ALA A 70 13.71 10.41 -1.82
CA ALA A 70 14.47 11.65 -1.84
C ALA A 70 13.62 12.79 -1.20
N GLY A 71 13.69 12.93 0.13
CA GLY A 71 13.03 13.98 0.90
C GLY A 71 12.38 13.44 2.19
N PRO A 72 12.32 14.22 3.29
CA PRO A 72 12.15 13.66 4.63
C PRO A 72 10.72 13.15 4.92
N CYS A 73 10.57 11.83 5.13
CA CYS A 73 9.48 11.26 5.93
C CYS A 73 10.03 10.85 7.32
N PRO A 74 9.77 11.61 8.40
CA PRO A 74 10.50 11.45 9.65
C PRO A 74 10.21 10.18 10.47
N ASP A 75 9.11 9.47 10.24
CA ASP A 75 8.57 8.57 11.28
C ASP A 75 8.47 7.08 10.92
N CYS A 76 8.57 6.72 9.65
CA CYS A 76 8.27 5.36 9.23
C CYS A 76 9.48 4.42 9.17
N GLU A 77 10.68 4.92 8.85
CA GLU A 77 11.91 4.13 8.88
C GLU A 77 12.38 3.78 10.28
N ARG A 78 12.29 4.76 11.20
CA ARG A 78 12.70 4.61 12.59
C ARG A 78 11.95 3.43 13.24
N ARG A 79 10.63 3.37 12.99
CA ARG A 79 9.76 2.31 13.49
C ARG A 79 10.05 0.95 12.85
N ALA A 80 10.39 0.92 11.56
CA ALA A 80 10.76 -0.33 10.88
C ALA A 80 12.10 -0.88 11.40
N ALA A 81 13.09 -0.01 11.61
CA ALA A 81 14.41 -0.38 12.14
C ALA A 81 14.33 -0.91 13.58
N GLU A 82 13.49 -0.31 14.43
CA GLU A 82 13.24 -0.76 15.81
C GLU A 82 12.58 -2.14 15.86
N GLN A 83 11.65 -2.44 14.95
CA GLN A 83 10.99 -3.76 14.91
C GLN A 83 11.92 -4.87 14.41
N LEU A 84 12.81 -4.56 13.46
CA LEU A 84 13.80 -5.51 12.94
C LEU A 84 14.91 -5.80 13.95
N SER A 85 15.35 -4.81 14.74
CA SER A 85 16.35 -5.02 15.79
C SER A 85 15.79 -5.81 16.98
N GLY A 86 14.52 -5.56 17.36
CA GLY A 86 13.85 -6.31 18.42
C GLY A 86 13.65 -7.80 18.11
N ARG A 87 13.46 -8.17 16.83
CA ARG A 87 13.29 -9.58 16.40
C ARG A 87 14.59 -10.39 16.31
N ARG A 88 15.76 -9.74 16.32
CA ARG A 88 17.07 -10.42 16.33
C ARG A 88 17.64 -10.61 17.74
N ALA A 89 17.06 -9.96 18.74
CA ALA A 89 17.51 -9.98 20.13
C ALA A 89 16.65 -10.89 21.04
N ALA A 90 15.66 -11.58 20.50
CA ALA A 90 14.81 -12.57 21.16
C ALA A 90 14.98 -13.93 20.48
#